data_AF-Q56UM9-F1
#
_entry.id   AF-Q56UM9-F1
#
_cell.length_a   1.000
_cell.length_b   1.000
_cell.length_c   1.000
_cell.angle_alpha   90.00
_cell.angle_beta   90.00
_cell.angle_gamma   90.00
#
_symmetry.space_group_name_H-M   'P 1'
#
loop_
_entity.id
_entity.type
_entity.pdbx_description
1 polymer ?
#
loop_
_entity_poly.entity_id
_entity_poly.type
_entity_poly.pdbx_seq_one_letter_code
_entity_poly.pdbx_strand_id
1 'polypeptide(L)' 'DTDITNGKISLRSLIDRSVVESFGAGGKACILSRVYPSLAIGKNARLYVFNNGKAEIKVSQLTAWETKKPVMMNGA' A
#
# COMPACT_ATOMS: atom_id res chain seq x y z
N ASP A 1 19.63 -1.63 -8.63
CA ASP A 1 19.78 -2.77 -7.70
C ASP A 1 19.00 -2.50 -6.42
N THR A 2 18.23 -3.48 -5.93
CA THR A 2 17.46 -3.37 -4.69
C THR A 2 18.32 -3.94 -3.58
N ASP A 3 18.65 -3.11 -2.58
CA ASP A 3 19.51 -3.54 -1.47
C ASP A 3 18.70 -4.45 -0.54
N ILE A 4 18.87 -5.76 -0.75
CA ILE A 4 18.30 -6.84 0.07
C ILE A 4 19.33 -7.39 1.07
N THR A 5 20.45 -6.70 1.32
CA THR A 5 21.55 -7.21 2.16
C THR A 5 21.11 -7.64 3.55
N ASN A 6 20.04 -7.02 4.08
CA ASN A 6 19.44 -7.37 5.37
C ASN A 6 18.21 -8.30 5.27
N GLY A 7 17.92 -8.85 4.08
CA GLY A 7 16.78 -9.75 3.83
C GLY A 7 15.40 -9.10 3.97
N LYS A 8 15.33 -7.77 4.07
CA LYS A 8 14.08 -7.02 4.27
C LYS A 8 13.59 -6.43 2.96
N ILE A 9 12.31 -6.62 2.69
CA ILE A 9 11.62 -5.99 1.58
C ILE A 9 10.66 -4.96 2.16
N SER A 10 10.77 -3.71 1.71
CA SER A 10 9.84 -2.65 2.10
C SER A 10 8.76 -2.45 1.05
N LEU A 11 7.54 -2.20 1.52
CA LEU A 11 6.39 -1.87 0.70
C LEU A 11 5.60 -0.74 1.37
N ARG A 12 5.31 0.31 0.62
CA ARG A 12 4.37 1.36 1.00
C ARG A 12 3.26 1.39 -0.03
N SER A 13 1.99 1.45 0.40
CA SER A 13 0.87 1.64 -0.51
C SER A 13 0.03 2.84 -0.07
N LEU A 14 -0.23 3.77 -0.98
CA LEU A 14 -1.25 4.82 -0.82
C LEU A 14 -2.55 4.30 -1.43
N ILE A 15 -3.63 4.32 -0.64
CA ILE A 15 -4.94 3.81 -1.05
C ILE A 15 -5.93 4.97 -0.97
N ASP A 16 -6.41 5.45 -2.12
CA ASP A 16 -7.47 6.45 -2.21
C ASP A 16 -8.61 5.93 -3.09
N ARG A 17 -9.57 5.26 -2.43
CA ARG A 17 -10.76 4.65 -3.04
C ARG A 17 -10.46 3.81 -4.27
N SER A 18 -10.50 4.43 -5.45
CA SER A 18 -10.32 3.78 -6.75
C SER A 18 -8.87 3.76 -7.23
N VAL A 19 -7.94 4.32 -6.47
CA VAL A 19 -6.52 4.42 -6.80
C VAL A 19 -5.68 3.75 -5.73
N VAL A 20 -4.72 2.92 -6.16
CA VAL A 20 -3.68 2.35 -5.30
C VAL A 20 -2.32 2.61 -5.92
N GLU A 21 -1.43 3.25 -5.16
CA GLU A 21 -0.04 3.50 -5.55
C GLU A 21 0.90 2.75 -4.62
N SER A 22 1.64 1.79 -5.16
CA SER A 22 2.56 0.94 -4.40
C SER A 22 4.02 1.28 -4.73
N PHE A 23 4.82 1.42 -3.67
CA PHE A 23 6.23 1.76 -3.72
C PHE A 23 7.03 0.63 -3.05
N GLY A 24 7.75 -0.15 -3.85
CA GLY A 24 8.63 -1.21 -3.40
C GLY A 24 10.05 -0.71 -3.17
N ALA A 25 10.74 -1.26 -2.18
CA ALA A 25 12.15 -1.00 -1.90
C ALA A 25 12.49 0.50 -1.77
N GLY A 26 11.62 1.25 -1.08
CA GLY A 26 11.79 2.70 -0.90
C GLY A 26 11.54 3.54 -2.16
N GLY A 27 10.80 3.01 -3.15
CA GLY A 27 10.46 3.73 -4.38
C GLY A 27 11.33 3.39 -5.59
N LYS A 28 12.20 2.37 -5.49
CA LYS A 28 12.94 1.83 -6.66
C LYS A 28 12.00 1.16 -7.68
N ALA A 29 10.86 0.67 -7.21
CA ALA A 29 9.78 0.19 -8.06
C ALA A 29 8.47 0.87 -7.64
N CYS A 30 7.75 1.44 -8.62
CA CYS A 30 6.49 2.15 -8.41
C CYS A 30 5.43 1.56 -9.34
N ILE A 31 4.25 1.26 -8.79
CA ILE A 31 3.13 0.70 -9.54
C ILE A 31 1.86 1.47 -9.16
N LEU A 32 1.18 2.04 -10.16
CA LEU A 32 -0.13 2.66 -10.04
C LEU A 32 -1.21 1.68 -10.53
N SER A 33 -2.29 1.54 -9.78
CA SER A 33 -3.44 0.72 -10.15
C SER A 33 -4.75 1.47 -9.95
N ARG A 34 -5.71 1.24 -10.85
CA ARG A 34 -7.08 1.76 -10.77
C ARG A 34 -8.06 0.61 -10.62
N VAL A 35 -8.93 0.69 -9.62
CA VAL A 35 -9.90 -0.37 -9.28
C VAL A 35 -11.27 0.21 -8.94
N TYR A 36 -12.34 -0.53 -9.23
CA TYR A 36 -13.73 -0.10 -9.02
C TYR A 36 -14.54 -1.22 -8.34
N PRO A 37 -14.35 -1.43 -7.02
CA PRO A 37 -15.00 -2.52 -6.30
C PRO A 37 -16.50 -2.25 -6.08
N SER A 38 -17.31 -3.31 -6.10
CA SER A 38 -18.75 -3.22 -5.79
C SER A 38 -19.04 -3.34 -4.29
N LEU A 39 -18.19 -4.04 -3.53
CA LEU A 39 -18.42 -4.35 -2.10
C LEU A 39 -17.54 -3.53 -1.16
N ALA A 40 -16.26 -3.37 -1.49
CA ALA A 40 -15.25 -2.72 -0.65
C ALA A 40 -15.28 -1.19 -0.81
N ILE A 41 -16.40 -0.55 -0.44
CA ILE A 41 -16.61 0.90 -0.57
C ILE A 41 -16.68 1.54 0.82
N GLY A 42 -15.89 2.61 1.04
CA GLY A 42 -15.92 3.38 2.29
C GLY A 42 -15.62 2.51 3.51
N LYS A 43 -16.53 2.49 4.49
CA LYS A 43 -16.38 1.72 5.74
C LYS A 43 -16.38 0.20 5.53
N ASN A 44 -16.81 -0.28 4.37
CA ASN A 44 -16.77 -1.70 4.01
C ASN A 44 -15.39 -2.14 3.49
N ALA A 45 -14.50 -1.20 3.18
CA ALA A 45 -13.12 -1.51 2.80
C ALA A 45 -12.35 -2.07 4.01
N ARG A 46 -11.52 -3.09 3.75
CA ARG A 46 -10.68 -3.76 4.75
C ARG A 46 -9.25 -3.84 4.23
N LEU A 47 -8.28 -3.77 5.13
CA LEU A 47 -6.85 -3.93 4.83
C LEU A 47 -6.35 -5.22 5.46
N TYR A 48 -5.58 -6.00 4.70
CA TYR A 48 -5.03 -7.27 5.15
C TYR A 48 -3.53 -7.33 4.84
N VAL A 49 -2.81 -8.07 5.68
CA VAL A 49 -1.47 -8.58 5.39
C VAL A 49 -1.59 -10.09 5.30
N PHE A 50 -1.06 -10.69 4.24
CA PHE A 50 -1.19 -12.11 3.99
C PHE A 50 0.12 -12.72 3.47
N ASN A 51 0.28 -14.02 3.71
CA ASN A 51 1.34 -14.84 3.15
C ASN A 51 0.69 -16.12 2.59
N ASN A 52 0.68 -16.27 1.27
CA ASN A 52 0.21 -17.49 0.60
C ASN A 52 1.39 -18.37 0.14
N GLY A 53 2.61 -18.08 0.58
CA GLY A 53 3.80 -18.88 0.31
C GLY A 53 3.95 -20.06 1.28
N LYS A 54 4.82 -21.01 0.92
CA LYS A 54 5.18 -22.15 1.79
C LYS A 54 6.18 -21.78 2.89
N ALA A 55 7.01 -20.77 2.62
CA ALA A 55 8.01 -20.29 3.56
C ALA A 55 7.38 -19.32 4.56
N GLU A 56 7.83 -19.39 5.81
CA GLU A 56 7.46 -18.42 6.83
C GLU A 56 8.04 -17.05 6.47
N ILE A 57 7.26 -16.00 6.71
CA ILE A 57 7.70 -14.61 6.60
C ILE A 57 7.44 -13.90 7.92
N LYS A 58 8.35 -13.00 8.28
CA LYS A 58 8.19 -12.13 9.46
C LYS A 58 7.97 -10.69 9.02
N VAL A 59 6.84 -10.12 9.45
CA VAL A 59 6.57 -8.68 9.30
C VAL A 59 7.30 -7.96 10.42
N SER A 60 8.44 -7.32 10.13
CA SER A 60 9.24 -6.62 11.15
C SER A 60 8.57 -5.34 11.66
N GLN A 61 7.81 -4.66 10.80
CA GLN A 61 7.07 -3.45 11.13
C GLN A 61 5.91 -3.28 10.15
N LEU A 62 4.75 -2.89 10.66
CA LEU A 62 3.60 -2.48 9.88
C LEU A 62 3.05 -1.19 10.48
N THR A 63 2.89 -0.17 9.66
CA THR A 63 2.27 1.08 10.08
C THR A 63 1.19 1.46 9.09
N ALA A 64 0.00 1.73 9.60
CA ALA A 64 -1.15 2.16 8.82
C ALA A 64 -1.67 3.48 9.40
N TRP A 65 -1.94 4.44 8.50
CA TRP A 65 -2.48 5.74 8.85
C TRP A 65 -3.79 5.95 8.10
N GLU A 66 -4.81 6.42 8.81
CA GLU A 66 -6.00 6.96 8.16
C GLU A 66 -5.65 8.34 7.60
N THR A 67 -5.78 8.49 6.28
CA THR A 67 -5.56 9.77 5.61
C THR A 67 -6.84 10.58 5.62
N LYS A 68 -6.77 11.79 6.18
CA LYS A 68 -7.87 12.75 6.07
C LYS A 68 -7.99 13.21 4.62
N LYS A 69 -9.22 13.56 4.22
CA LYS A 69 -9.42 14.26 2.95
C LYS A 69 -8.53 15.51 2.96
N PRO A 70 -7.78 15.77 1.88
CA PRO A 70 -7.05 17.02 1.78
C PRO A 70 -8.07 18.16 1.84
N VAL A 71 -7.71 19.26 2.52
CA VAL A 71 -8.41 20.52 2.30
C VAL A 71 -8.16 20.84 0.83
N MET A 72 -9.24 21.08 0.07
CA MET A 72 -9.18 21.36 -1.36
C MET A 72 -7.98 22.28 -1.63
N MET A 73 -7.09 21.86 -2.52
CA MET A 73 -6.07 22.76 -3.04
C MET A 73 -6.83 23.81 -3.84
N ASN A 74 -7.02 24.99 -3.27
CA ASN A 74 -7.54 26.13 -4.00
C ASN A 74 -6.59 26.38 -5.18
N GLY A 75 -7.01 26.03 -6.40
CA GLY A 75 -6.23 26.27 -7.62
C GLY A 75 -5.98 25.02 -8.48
N ALA A 76 -7.05 24.48 -9.03
CA ALA A 76 -7.12 24.06 -10.43
C ALA A 76 -8.50 24.44 -10.96
#